data_AF-A0A2C9LCA2-F1
#
_entry.id   AF-A0A2C9LCA2-F1
#
_cell.length_a   1.000
_cell.length_b   1.000
_cell.length_c   1.000
_cell.angle_alpha   90.00
_cell.angle_beta   90.00
_cell.angle_gamma   90.00
#
_symmetry.space_group_name_H-M   'P 1'
#
loop_
_entity.id
_entity.type
_entity.pdbx_description
1 polymer ?
#
loop_
_entity_poly.entity_id
_entity_poly.type
_entity_poly.pdbx_seq_one_letter_code
_entity_poly.pdbx_strand_id
1 'polypeptide(L)'
;MPEIVEAPFLFSERFYLACLMCLGTAVVYAVRINLSVAILCMVRKAPAVTITNDNDTDWEHPKSDTYCDRILAYKDATEKQFKGEFDWDKGTIAQLLAMFFYGYILTQLLSGWFASRFGGTKVWGWNMFISGLCTVLTPLLARSHISLLYFVRVVIGFCSGVALPCVYSILGHWAPPCESSKLTSLSFAGLVTLLWSGLWLTMTTDLPSENYRITTLERVYIETSIGRGGMKKVR
;
A
#
# COMPACT_ATOMS: atom_id res chain seq x y z
N MET A 1 -18.54 31.84 35.62
CA MET A 1 -17.98 30.62 35.01
C MET A 1 -16.47 30.75 35.11
N PRO A 2 -15.71 29.72 35.53
CA PRO A 2 -14.27 29.82 35.56
C PRO A 2 -13.75 30.15 34.16
N GLU A 3 -12.83 31.10 34.06
CA GLU A 3 -12.19 31.49 32.81
C GLU A 3 -11.37 30.29 32.30
N ILE A 4 -11.76 29.76 31.13
CA ILE A 4 -11.10 28.60 30.55
C ILE A 4 -9.80 29.09 29.91
N VAL A 5 -8.68 28.94 30.64
CA VAL A 5 -7.35 29.23 30.10
C VAL A 5 -7.03 28.21 29.01
N GLU A 6 -6.81 28.68 27.78
CA GLU A 6 -6.40 27.82 26.67
C GLU A 6 -4.99 27.27 26.92
N ALA A 7 -4.88 25.94 27.01
CA ALA A 7 -3.60 25.27 27.10
C ALA A 7 -2.89 25.27 25.73
N PRO A 8 -1.55 25.39 25.69
CA PRO A 8 -0.81 25.36 24.43
C PRO A 8 -1.01 24.02 23.70
N PHE A 9 -1.30 24.10 22.39
CA PHE A 9 -1.54 22.93 21.54
C PHE A 9 -0.26 22.13 21.28
N LEU A 10 0.85 22.83 21.00
CA LEU A 10 2.17 22.23 20.78
C LEU A 10 2.79 21.85 22.14
N PHE A 11 3.33 20.63 22.24
CA PHE A 11 3.88 20.02 23.48
C PHE A 11 2.86 19.57 24.53
N SER A 12 1.57 19.52 24.21
CA SER A 12 0.56 18.88 25.07
C SER A 12 0.56 17.35 24.93
N GLU A 13 0.17 16.64 25.98
CA GLU A 13 -0.03 15.17 25.98
C GLU A 13 -1.00 14.72 24.87
N ARG A 14 -1.99 15.57 24.53
CA ARG A 14 -2.96 15.35 23.44
C ARG A 14 -2.29 15.29 22.07
N PHE A 15 -1.30 16.16 21.85
CA PHE A 15 -0.53 16.19 20.61
C PHE A 15 0.35 14.95 20.50
N TYR A 16 0.99 14.53 21.60
CA TYR A 16 1.78 13.30 21.64
C TYR A 16 0.92 12.06 21.34
N LEU A 17 -0.28 11.97 21.92
CA LEU A 17 -1.25 10.91 21.62
C LEU A 17 -1.63 10.89 20.13
N ALA A 18 -1.94 12.04 19.53
CA ALA A 18 -2.25 12.13 18.11
C ALA A 18 -1.07 11.71 17.21
N CYS A 19 0.17 12.06 17.58
CA CYS A 19 1.37 11.60 16.87
C CYS A 19 1.57 10.09 16.97
N LEU A 20 1.37 9.48 18.15
CA LEU A 20 1.44 8.03 18.32
C LEU A 20 0.35 7.31 17.51
N MET A 21 -0.86 7.86 17.46
CA MET A 21 -1.98 7.32 16.68
C MET A 21 -1.71 7.44 15.18
N CYS A 22 -1.13 8.56 14.73
CA CYS A 22 -0.64 8.73 13.36
C CYS A 22 0.39 7.66 12.98
N LEU A 23 1.42 7.47 13.82
CA LEU A 23 2.46 6.47 13.56
C LEU A 23 1.87 5.05 13.55
N GLY A 24 0.98 4.74 14.49
CA GLY A 24 0.31 3.44 14.53
C GLY A 24 -0.53 3.17 13.28
N THR A 25 -1.29 4.18 12.84
CA THR A 25 -2.10 4.09 11.61
C THR A 25 -1.21 3.87 10.39
N ALA A 26 -0.10 4.60 10.28
CA ALA A 26 0.88 4.43 9.21
C ALA A 26 1.48 3.01 9.20
N VAL A 27 1.85 2.46 10.36
CA VAL A 27 2.37 1.08 10.48
C VAL A 27 1.34 0.05 10.02
N VAL A 28 0.09 0.18 10.44
CA VAL A 28 -0.99 -0.74 10.04
C VAL A 28 -1.21 -0.71 8.52
N TYR A 29 -1.22 0.47 7.91
CA TYR A 29 -1.32 0.60 6.45
C TYR A 29 -0.08 0.04 5.72
N ALA A 30 1.13 0.30 6.22
CA ALA A 30 2.36 -0.21 5.63
C ALA A 30 2.39 -1.75 5.65
N VAL A 31 2.02 -2.38 6.77
CA VAL A 31 1.91 -3.84 6.89
C VAL A 31 0.95 -4.41 5.85
N ARG A 32 -0.22 -3.77 5.66
CA ARG A 32 -1.22 -4.19 4.66
C ARG A 32 -0.67 -4.18 3.24
N ILE A 33 0.04 -3.11 2.86
CA ILE A 33 0.60 -2.97 1.51
C ILE A 33 1.74 -3.97 1.30
N ASN A 34 2.70 -4.01 2.23
CA ASN A 34 3.86 -4.89 2.17
C ASN A 34 3.44 -6.35 2.01
N LEU A 35 2.46 -6.79 2.79
CA LEU A 35 1.99 -8.15 2.80
C LEU A 35 1.20 -8.53 1.53
N SER A 36 0.56 -7.55 0.87
CA SER A 36 -0.12 -7.76 -0.41
C SER A 36 0.88 -7.86 -1.58
N VAL A 37 1.90 -6.99 -1.57
CA VAL A 37 3.00 -7.04 -2.54
C VAL A 37 3.80 -8.33 -2.38
N ALA A 38 4.09 -8.74 -1.13
CA ALA A 38 4.81 -9.98 -0.84
C ALA A 38 4.11 -11.23 -1.41
N ILE A 39 2.77 -11.29 -1.43
CA ILE A 39 2.05 -12.40 -2.09
C ILE A 39 2.41 -12.45 -3.57
N LEU A 40 2.32 -11.31 -4.25
CA LEU A 40 2.55 -11.24 -5.68
C LEU A 40 3.99 -11.62 -6.05
N CYS A 41 4.94 -11.36 -5.14
CA CYS A 41 6.34 -11.72 -5.31
C CYS A 41 6.62 -13.20 -5.03
N MET A 42 5.88 -13.87 -4.13
CA MET A 42 6.15 -15.28 -3.78
C MET A 42 5.54 -16.30 -4.76
N VAL A 43 4.68 -15.85 -5.69
CA VAL A 43 4.00 -16.72 -6.66
C VAL A 43 4.71 -16.70 -8.01
N ARG A 44 4.85 -17.87 -8.63
CA ARG A 44 5.39 -17.98 -9.99
C ARG A 44 4.46 -17.29 -10.97
N LYS A 45 5.04 -16.45 -11.82
CA LYS A 45 4.30 -15.88 -12.95
C LYS A 45 4.29 -16.94 -14.07
N ALA A 46 3.26 -16.97 -14.92
CA ALA A 46 3.26 -17.88 -16.06
C ALA A 46 4.17 -17.33 -17.16
N PRO A 47 5.06 -18.14 -17.79
CA PRO A 47 5.88 -17.67 -18.88
C PRO A 47 4.99 -17.18 -20.03
N ALA A 48 5.28 -16.00 -20.58
CA ALA A 48 4.52 -15.40 -21.66
C ALA A 48 4.79 -16.05 -23.04
N VAL A 49 5.31 -17.28 -23.07
CA VAL A 49 5.83 -17.91 -24.27
C VAL A 49 4.95 -19.10 -24.66
N THR A 50 3.83 -18.80 -25.33
CA THR A 50 3.15 -19.78 -26.16
C THR A 50 3.87 -19.78 -27.50
N ILE A 51 4.84 -20.69 -27.68
CA ILE A 51 5.29 -21.03 -29.04
C ILE A 51 4.12 -21.81 -29.63
N THR A 52 3.29 -21.16 -30.43
CA THR A 52 2.45 -21.89 -31.37
C THR A 52 3.42 -22.55 -32.34
N ASN A 53 3.44 -23.88 -32.34
CA ASN A 53 3.96 -24.61 -33.49
C ASN A 53 2.93 -24.35 -34.60
N ASP A 54 3.03 -23.20 -35.25
CA ASP A 54 2.35 -22.97 -36.51
C ASP A 54 2.94 -24.00 -37.48
N ASN A 55 2.17 -25.06 -37.75
CA ASN A 55 2.46 -26.03 -38.79
C ASN A 55 2.20 -25.45 -40.20
N ASP A 56 2.12 -24.13 -40.34
CA ASP A 56 1.90 -23.47 -41.61
C ASP A 56 3.24 -23.26 -42.35
N THR A 57 3.48 -24.23 -43.23
CA THR A 57 4.09 -24.09 -44.56
C THR A 57 5.38 -23.28 -44.69
N ASP A 58 6.47 -24.03 -44.87
CA ASP A 58 7.48 -23.80 -45.91
C ASP A 58 8.23 -22.45 -45.88
N TRP A 59 9.02 -22.25 -44.82
CA TRP A 59 10.23 -21.43 -44.89
C TRP A 59 11.39 -22.21 -44.27
N GLU A 60 12.35 -22.62 -45.10
CA GLU A 60 13.62 -23.20 -44.65
C GLU A 60 14.39 -22.17 -43.81
N HIS A 61 14.16 -22.18 -42.51
CA HIS A 61 15.03 -21.46 -41.58
C HIS A 61 16.42 -22.08 -41.62
N PRO A 62 17.50 -21.29 -41.81
CA PRO A 62 18.84 -21.82 -41.72
C PRO A 62 19.04 -22.32 -40.30
N LYS A 63 19.40 -23.60 -40.16
CA LYS A 63 19.84 -24.21 -38.90
C LYS A 63 21.17 -23.57 -38.47
N SER A 64 21.11 -22.31 -38.03
CA SER A 64 22.21 -21.67 -37.32
C SER A 64 22.03 -22.00 -35.84
N ASP A 65 23.06 -22.58 -35.23
CA ASP A 65 23.10 -22.91 -33.80
C ASP A 65 22.70 -21.71 -32.91
N THR A 66 22.90 -20.49 -33.44
CA THR A 66 22.59 -19.19 -32.83
C THR A 66 21.09 -18.88 -32.62
N TYR A 67 20.16 -19.56 -33.31
CA TYR A 67 18.72 -19.35 -33.10
C TYR A 67 18.21 -20.16 -31.90
N CYS A 68 18.58 -21.44 -31.81
CA CYS A 68 18.25 -22.27 -30.65
C CYS A 68 18.89 -21.72 -29.37
N ASP A 69 20.15 -21.24 -29.44
CA ASP A 69 20.83 -20.62 -28.30
C ASP A 69 20.14 -19.34 -27.81
N ARG A 70 19.59 -18.53 -28.73
CA ARG A 70 18.81 -17.34 -28.35
C ARG A 70 17.47 -17.69 -27.71
N ILE A 71 16.78 -18.73 -28.18
CA ILE A 71 15.54 -19.20 -27.54
C ILE A 71 15.83 -19.78 -26.16
N LEU A 72 16.92 -20.55 -26.00
CA LEU A 72 17.32 -21.11 -24.70
C LEU A 72 17.75 -20.00 -23.72
N ALA A 73 18.53 -19.02 -24.18
CA ALA A 73 18.89 -17.85 -23.39
C ALA A 73 17.67 -17.00 -22.99
N TYR A 74 16.69 -16.86 -23.89
CA TYR A 74 15.42 -16.20 -23.60
C TYR A 74 14.57 -16.99 -22.60
N LYS A 75 14.53 -18.33 -22.70
CA LYS A 75 13.87 -19.20 -21.71
C LYS A 75 14.55 -19.14 -20.35
N ASP A 76 15.88 -19.19 -20.27
CA ASP A 76 16.65 -19.09 -19.01
C ASP A 76 16.52 -17.69 -18.35
N ALA A 77 16.54 -16.63 -19.17
CA ALA A 77 16.28 -15.27 -18.69
C ALA A 77 14.84 -15.09 -18.17
N THR A 78 13.87 -15.69 -18.88
CA THR A 78 12.47 -15.73 -18.44
C THR A 78 12.34 -16.58 -17.16
N GLU A 79 13.00 -17.72 -17.04
CA GLU A 79 12.91 -18.54 -15.83
C GLU A 79 13.50 -17.84 -14.59
N LYS A 80 14.63 -17.14 -14.75
CA LYS A 80 15.27 -16.36 -13.66
C LYS A 80 14.46 -15.16 -13.20
N GLN A 81 13.69 -14.52 -14.10
CA GLN A 81 12.83 -13.38 -13.76
C GLN A 81 11.54 -13.81 -13.04
N PHE A 82 11.24 -15.12 -13.00
CA PHE A 82 9.99 -15.70 -12.54
C PHE A 82 10.15 -16.53 -11.24
N LYS A 83 11.12 -16.18 -10.40
CA LYS A 83 11.43 -16.86 -9.11
C LYS A 83 10.39 -16.64 -8.01
N GLY A 84 9.17 -17.15 -8.19
CA GLY A 84 8.25 -17.43 -7.09
C GLY A 84 8.49 -18.84 -6.52
N GLU A 85 8.33 -19.02 -5.21
CA GLU A 85 8.42 -20.35 -4.57
C GLU A 85 7.15 -21.18 -4.84
N PHE A 86 5.99 -20.51 -4.97
CA PHE A 86 4.68 -21.17 -5.04
C PHE A 86 4.02 -21.10 -6.42
N ASP A 87 3.45 -22.23 -6.87
CA ASP A 87 2.61 -22.32 -8.08
C ASP A 87 1.13 -22.15 -7.71
N TRP A 88 0.67 -20.91 -7.50
CA TRP A 88 -0.75 -20.62 -7.26
C TRP A 88 -1.42 -20.04 -8.50
N ASP A 89 -2.66 -20.47 -8.77
CA ASP A 89 -3.45 -19.92 -9.85
C ASP A 89 -3.82 -18.44 -9.60
N LYS A 90 -4.04 -17.69 -10.67
CA LYS A 90 -4.46 -16.28 -10.60
C LYS A 90 -5.74 -16.12 -9.78
N GLY A 91 -6.68 -17.07 -9.87
CA GLY A 91 -7.91 -17.07 -9.08
C GLY A 91 -7.63 -17.20 -7.58
N THR A 92 -6.70 -18.09 -7.20
CA THR A 92 -6.26 -18.29 -5.82
C THR A 92 -5.61 -17.03 -5.23
N ILE A 93 -4.75 -16.37 -6.01
CA ILE A 93 -4.12 -15.10 -5.59
C ILE A 93 -5.18 -14.03 -5.37
N ALA A 94 -6.12 -13.89 -6.31
CA ALA A 94 -7.22 -12.93 -6.21
C ALA A 94 -8.10 -13.19 -4.98
N GLN A 95 -8.44 -14.46 -4.73
CA GLN A 95 -9.17 -14.86 -3.52
C GLN A 95 -8.38 -14.52 -2.25
N LEU A 96 -7.07 -14.75 -2.23
CA LEU A 96 -6.22 -14.45 -1.07
C LEU A 96 -6.17 -12.96 -0.75
N LEU A 97 -6.10 -12.12 -1.78
CA LEU A 97 -6.23 -10.66 -1.68
C LEU A 97 -7.63 -10.27 -1.17
N ALA A 98 -8.68 -10.94 -1.65
CA ALA A 98 -10.06 -10.69 -1.24
C ALA A 98 -10.36 -11.08 0.23
N MET A 99 -9.73 -12.13 0.76
CA MET A 99 -9.95 -12.60 2.15
C MET A 99 -9.70 -11.51 3.20
N PHE A 100 -8.74 -10.62 2.94
CA PHE A 100 -8.52 -9.44 3.78
C PHE A 100 -9.79 -8.57 3.88
N PHE A 101 -10.45 -8.31 2.75
CA PHE A 101 -11.63 -7.45 2.70
C PHE A 101 -12.84 -8.10 3.36
N TYR A 102 -13.00 -9.42 3.29
CA TYR A 102 -14.06 -10.11 4.01
C TYR A 102 -13.95 -9.92 5.53
N GLY A 103 -12.75 -10.09 6.10
CA GLY A 103 -12.51 -9.80 7.53
C GLY A 103 -12.73 -8.32 7.88
N TYR A 104 -12.31 -7.43 7.00
CA TYR A 104 -12.43 -5.98 7.18
C TYR A 104 -13.89 -5.51 7.24
N ILE A 105 -14.75 -6.01 6.34
CA ILE A 105 -16.17 -5.67 6.31
C ILE A 105 -16.88 -6.16 7.58
N LEU A 106 -16.63 -7.40 7.98
CA LEU A 106 -17.22 -7.95 9.22
C LEU A 106 -16.87 -7.10 10.43
N THR A 107 -15.64 -6.64 10.48
CA THR A 107 -15.19 -5.85 11.62
C THR A 107 -15.81 -4.47 11.64
N GLN A 108 -15.94 -3.78 10.52
CA GLN A 108 -16.55 -2.45 10.50
C GLN A 108 -17.91 -2.44 11.20
N LEU A 109 -18.72 -3.48 11.01
CA LEU A 109 -20.01 -3.66 11.68
C LEU A 109 -19.89 -3.82 13.19
N LEU A 110 -18.92 -4.60 13.67
CA LEU A 110 -18.74 -4.89 15.10
C LEU A 110 -17.85 -3.86 15.83
N SER A 111 -17.10 -3.05 15.09
CA SER A 111 -15.99 -2.25 15.59
C SER A 111 -16.42 -1.19 16.63
N GLY A 112 -17.61 -0.60 16.47
CA GLY A 112 -18.17 0.35 17.43
C GLY A 112 -18.50 -0.29 18.79
N TRP A 113 -18.97 -1.54 18.79
CA TRP A 113 -19.24 -2.29 20.02
C TRP A 113 -17.96 -2.65 20.76
N PHE A 114 -16.91 -3.05 20.04
CA PHE A 114 -15.60 -3.34 20.64
C PHE A 114 -14.98 -2.09 21.28
N ALA A 115 -15.04 -0.95 20.59
CA ALA A 115 -14.47 0.30 21.09
C ALA A 115 -15.19 0.81 22.35
N SER A 116 -16.52 0.67 22.44
CA SER A 116 -17.29 1.09 23.61
C SER A 116 -17.13 0.15 24.81
N ARG A 117 -17.04 -1.17 24.58
CA ARG A 117 -17.00 -2.16 25.67
C ARG A 117 -15.62 -2.37 26.29
N PHE A 118 -14.57 -2.36 25.47
CA PHE A 118 -13.20 -2.70 25.89
C PHE A 118 -12.25 -1.48 25.94
N GLY A 119 -12.72 -0.33 25.43
CA GLY A 119 -11.98 0.93 25.38
C GLY A 119 -11.00 0.98 24.20
N GLY A 120 -10.95 2.14 23.52
CA GLY A 120 -10.15 2.32 22.30
C GLY A 120 -8.66 2.01 22.45
N THR A 121 -8.03 2.38 23.57
CA THR A 121 -6.57 2.20 23.77
C THR A 121 -6.15 0.72 23.79
N LYS A 122 -6.87 -0.12 24.55
CA LYS A 122 -6.54 -1.54 24.69
C LYS A 122 -6.79 -2.29 23.39
N VAL A 123 -7.92 -1.99 22.74
CA VAL A 123 -8.30 -2.61 21.47
C VAL A 123 -7.30 -2.24 20.37
N TRP A 124 -6.86 -0.98 20.32
CA TRP A 124 -5.84 -0.54 19.37
C TRP A 124 -4.50 -1.27 19.56
N GLY A 125 -4.03 -1.40 20.81
CA GLY A 125 -2.80 -2.14 21.12
C GLY A 125 -2.87 -3.62 20.73
N TRP A 126 -3.98 -4.30 21.08
CA TRP A 126 -4.18 -5.70 20.71
C TRP A 126 -4.28 -5.91 19.20
N ASN A 127 -4.94 -5.01 18.48
CA ASN A 127 -4.98 -5.03 17.02
C ASN A 127 -3.56 -5.03 16.43
N MET A 128 -2.70 -4.09 16.84
CA MET A 128 -1.34 -4.00 16.32
C MET A 128 -0.51 -5.24 16.65
N PHE A 129 -0.64 -5.77 17.87
CA PHE A 129 0.07 -6.98 18.28
C PHE A 129 -0.35 -8.21 17.47
N ILE A 130 -1.65 -8.47 17.34
CA ILE A 130 -2.18 -9.62 16.61
C ILE A 130 -1.86 -9.51 15.12
N SER A 131 -2.06 -8.32 14.53
CA SER A 131 -1.74 -8.06 13.12
C SER A 131 -0.25 -8.28 12.82
N GLY A 132 0.64 -7.79 13.69
CA GLY A 132 2.08 -8.00 13.58
C GLY A 132 2.46 -9.48 13.69
N LEU A 133 1.93 -10.19 14.69
CA LEU A 133 2.18 -11.61 14.89
C LEU A 133 1.73 -12.44 13.68
N CYS A 134 0.51 -12.21 13.19
CA CYS A 134 -0.03 -12.85 11.99
C CYS A 134 0.81 -12.56 10.74
N THR A 135 1.37 -11.36 10.63
CA THR A 135 2.26 -10.98 9.51
C THR A 135 3.57 -11.77 9.56
N VAL A 136 4.19 -11.92 10.73
CA VAL A 136 5.40 -12.74 10.91
C VAL A 136 5.13 -14.22 10.64
N LEU A 137 3.93 -14.72 10.98
CA LEU A 137 3.53 -16.09 10.73
C LEU A 137 3.18 -16.37 9.26
N THR A 138 2.85 -15.35 8.47
CA THR A 138 2.44 -15.51 7.06
C THR A 138 3.43 -16.34 6.22
N PRO A 139 4.74 -16.05 6.17
CA PRO A 139 5.67 -16.84 5.36
C PRO A 139 5.79 -18.30 5.83
N LEU A 140 5.66 -18.57 7.13
CA LEU A 140 5.68 -19.93 7.67
C LEU A 140 4.44 -20.73 7.25
N LEU A 141 3.27 -20.08 7.30
CA LEU A 141 2.00 -20.69 6.92
C LEU A 141 1.87 -20.88 5.40
N ALA A 142 2.48 -20.00 4.60
CA ALA A 142 2.52 -20.13 3.15
C ALA A 142 3.17 -21.45 2.71
N ARG A 143 4.20 -21.93 3.43
CA ARG A 143 4.84 -23.23 3.17
C ARG A 143 4.04 -24.44 3.63
N SER A 144 3.11 -24.25 4.57
CA SER A 144 2.35 -25.35 5.15
C SER A 144 1.12 -25.66 4.31
N HIS A 145 0.12 -24.77 4.35
CA HIS A 145 -1.15 -24.96 3.64
C HIS A 145 -1.80 -23.62 3.30
N ILE A 146 -2.36 -23.53 2.09
CA ILE A 146 -3.01 -22.31 1.60
C ILE A 146 -4.24 -21.91 2.41
N SER A 147 -4.98 -22.87 2.97
CA SER A 147 -6.15 -22.60 3.81
C SER A 147 -5.80 -21.84 5.08
N LEU A 148 -4.62 -22.11 5.68
CA LEU A 148 -4.14 -21.36 6.84
C LEU A 148 -3.78 -19.92 6.46
N LEU A 149 -3.26 -19.72 5.25
CA LEU A 149 -2.97 -18.41 4.71
C LEU A 149 -4.27 -17.60 4.50
N TYR A 150 -5.33 -18.23 4.00
CA TYR A 150 -6.66 -17.60 3.93
C TYR A 150 -7.17 -17.19 5.32
N PHE A 151 -7.08 -18.09 6.30
CA PHE A 151 -7.51 -17.79 7.67
C PHE A 151 -6.76 -16.60 8.26
N VAL A 152 -5.44 -16.58 8.16
CA VAL A 152 -4.63 -15.46 8.64
C VAL A 152 -4.96 -14.15 7.93
N ARG A 153 -5.29 -14.19 6.64
CA ARG A 153 -5.74 -12.99 5.91
C ARG A 153 -7.04 -12.42 6.46
N VAL A 154 -8.01 -13.28 6.76
CA VAL A 154 -9.27 -12.87 7.38
C VAL A 154 -8.99 -12.25 8.76
N VAL A 155 -8.13 -12.86 9.57
CA VAL A 155 -7.78 -12.34 10.91
C VAL A 155 -7.08 -10.98 10.84
N ILE A 156 -6.12 -10.78 9.95
CA ILE A 156 -5.44 -9.48 9.76
C ILE A 156 -6.43 -8.41 9.26
N GLY A 157 -7.31 -8.79 8.31
CA GLY A 157 -8.39 -7.92 7.84
C GLY A 157 -9.33 -7.54 8.96
N PHE A 158 -9.65 -8.50 9.84
CA PHE A 158 -10.48 -8.28 11.00
C PHE A 158 -9.85 -7.28 11.97
N CYS A 159 -8.58 -7.47 12.34
CA CYS A 159 -7.89 -6.56 13.25
C CYS A 159 -7.84 -5.11 12.69
N SER A 160 -7.60 -4.98 11.39
CA SER A 160 -7.47 -3.68 10.71
C SER A 160 -8.76 -2.85 10.69
N GLY A 161 -9.94 -3.47 10.78
CA GLY A 161 -11.24 -2.78 10.73
C GLY A 161 -11.59 -1.96 11.96
N VAL A 162 -10.86 -2.09 13.07
CA VAL A 162 -11.17 -1.40 14.34
C VAL A 162 -10.48 -0.03 14.47
N ALA A 163 -9.62 0.34 13.52
CA ALA A 163 -8.80 1.55 13.60
C ALA A 163 -9.64 2.83 13.80
N LEU A 164 -10.66 3.02 12.97
CA LEU A 164 -11.51 4.20 12.98
C LEU A 164 -12.20 4.43 14.35
N PRO A 165 -13.00 3.49 14.88
CA PRO A 165 -13.69 3.71 16.15
C PRO A 165 -12.74 3.72 17.35
N CYS A 166 -11.58 3.05 17.30
CA CYS A 166 -10.58 3.21 18.34
C CYS A 166 -10.06 4.65 18.41
N VAL A 167 -9.78 5.26 17.25
CA VAL A 167 -9.32 6.65 17.21
C VAL A 167 -10.39 7.60 17.74
N TYR A 168 -11.63 7.46 17.29
CA TYR A 168 -12.73 8.29 17.79
C TYR A 168 -13.01 8.07 19.28
N SER A 169 -12.91 6.84 19.78
CA SER A 169 -13.10 6.51 21.20
C SER A 169 -12.02 7.15 22.08
N ILE A 170 -10.75 7.11 21.66
CA ILE A 170 -9.65 7.74 22.39
C ILE A 170 -9.81 9.25 22.33
N LEU A 171 -9.93 9.84 21.14
CA LEU A 171 -10.06 11.29 21.00
C LEU A 171 -11.31 11.84 21.68
N GLY A 172 -12.41 11.08 21.78
CA GLY A 172 -13.61 11.49 22.50
C GLY A 172 -13.40 11.77 23.99
N HIS A 173 -12.37 11.19 24.60
CA HIS A 173 -12.03 11.46 26.01
C HIS A 173 -10.93 12.52 26.18
N TRP A 174 -10.05 12.68 25.18
CA TRP A 174 -8.85 13.50 25.28
C TRP A 174 -8.91 14.82 24.50
N ALA A 175 -9.80 14.94 23.51
CA ALA A 175 -9.89 16.10 22.63
C ALA A 175 -11.06 17.04 23.00
N PRO A 176 -10.81 18.33 23.22
CA PRO A 176 -11.87 19.34 23.31
C PRO A 176 -12.69 19.40 22.02
N PRO A 177 -14.00 19.71 22.07
CA PRO A 177 -14.87 19.73 20.88
C PRO A 177 -14.33 20.63 19.75
N CYS A 178 -13.78 21.80 20.09
CA CYS A 178 -13.22 22.77 19.14
C CYS A 178 -11.92 22.28 18.46
N GLU A 179 -11.21 21.32 19.04
CA GLU A 179 -9.92 20.82 18.54
C GLU A 179 -9.99 19.36 18.06
N SER A 180 -11.11 18.68 18.28
CA SER A 180 -11.29 17.26 17.96
C SER A 180 -11.07 16.95 16.49
N SER A 181 -11.55 17.81 15.58
CA SER A 181 -11.33 17.67 14.14
C SER A 181 -9.85 17.84 13.75
N LYS A 182 -9.12 18.73 14.42
CA LYS A 182 -7.68 18.92 14.20
C LYS A 182 -6.89 17.69 14.64
N LEU A 183 -7.17 17.16 15.83
CA LEU A 183 -6.52 15.97 16.36
C LEU A 183 -6.86 14.69 15.58
N THR A 184 -8.11 14.57 15.11
CA THR A 184 -8.53 13.46 14.24
C THR A 184 -7.82 13.53 12.89
N SER A 185 -7.75 14.72 12.29
CA SER A 185 -7.03 14.93 11.03
C SER A 185 -5.54 14.62 11.19
N LEU A 186 -4.91 15.06 12.29
CA LEU A 186 -3.52 14.74 12.60
C LEU A 186 -3.30 13.23 12.82
N SER A 187 -4.29 12.50 13.35
CA SER A 187 -4.20 11.06 13.59
C SER A 187 -4.32 10.23 12.29
N PHE A 188 -5.11 10.66 11.29
CA PHE A 188 -5.31 9.91 10.04
C PHE A 188 -4.46 10.40 8.86
N ALA A 189 -4.43 11.71 8.62
CA ALA A 189 -3.67 12.29 7.52
C ALA A 189 -2.19 12.44 7.90
N GLY A 190 -1.93 12.80 9.16
CA GLY A 190 -0.60 12.81 9.74
C GLY A 190 0.41 13.76 9.09
N LEU A 191 1.60 13.78 9.68
CA LEU A 191 2.78 14.43 9.10
C LEU A 191 3.14 13.83 7.73
N VAL A 192 2.86 12.55 7.48
CA VAL A 192 3.24 11.88 6.23
C VAL A 192 2.53 12.48 5.01
N THR A 193 1.22 12.72 5.09
CA THR A 193 0.50 13.35 3.97
C THR A 193 0.92 14.81 3.82
N LEU A 194 1.13 15.53 4.92
CA LEU A 194 1.57 16.93 4.87
C LEU A 194 2.99 17.07 4.30
N LEU A 195 3.91 16.19 4.67
CA LEU A 195 5.27 16.13 4.12
C LEU A 195 5.24 15.71 2.65
N TRP A 196 4.42 14.73 2.27
CA TRP A 196 4.25 14.33 0.88
C TRP A 196 3.64 15.44 0.04
N SER A 197 2.58 16.09 0.50
CA SER A 197 1.95 17.23 -0.18
C SER A 197 2.88 18.43 -0.27
N GLY A 198 3.65 18.73 0.79
CA GLY A 198 4.66 19.78 0.77
C GLY A 198 5.81 19.45 -0.19
N LEU A 199 6.30 18.21 -0.18
CA LEU A 199 7.29 17.73 -1.14
C LEU A 199 6.73 17.84 -2.56
N TRP A 200 5.50 17.38 -2.78
CA TRP A 200 4.84 17.45 -4.07
C TRP A 200 4.76 18.89 -4.57
N LEU A 201 4.23 19.82 -3.77
CA LEU A 201 4.14 21.25 -4.13
C LEU A 201 5.51 21.91 -4.37
N THR A 202 6.58 21.42 -3.74
CA THR A 202 7.95 21.90 -3.99
C THR A 202 8.63 21.21 -5.19
N MET A 203 8.15 20.04 -5.59
CA MET A 203 8.73 19.23 -6.68
C MET A 203 7.98 19.40 -8.01
N THR A 204 6.67 19.58 -7.99
CA THR A 204 5.84 19.68 -9.19
C THR A 204 5.58 21.13 -9.55
N THR A 205 5.93 21.50 -10.78
CA THR A 205 5.57 22.79 -11.40
C THR A 205 4.79 22.50 -12.67
N ASP A 206 3.79 23.33 -12.97
CA ASP A 206 2.89 23.10 -14.11
C ASP A 206 3.58 23.27 -15.47
N LEU A 207 4.68 24.06 -15.52
CA LEU A 207 5.51 24.19 -16.70
C LEU A 207 6.97 23.78 -16.42
N PRO A 208 7.63 23.07 -17.37
CA PRO A 208 9.05 22.77 -17.28
C PRO A 208 9.91 24.04 -17.35
N SER A 209 9.38 25.15 -17.88
CA SER A 209 10.06 26.45 -17.91
C SER A 209 10.21 27.12 -16.55
N GLU A 210 9.34 26.79 -15.59
CA GLU A 210 9.33 27.34 -14.24
C GLU A 210 10.02 26.43 -13.22
N ASN A 211 10.42 25.22 -13.63
CA ASN A 211 11.09 24.28 -12.74
C ASN A 211 12.57 24.64 -12.59
N TYR A 212 13.01 24.99 -11.38
CA TYR A 212 14.41 25.31 -11.11
C TYR A 212 15.34 24.07 -11.05
N ARG A 213 14.77 22.87 -11.04
CA ARG A 213 15.51 21.61 -10.88
C ARG A 213 15.84 20.91 -12.20
N ILE A 214 15.21 21.33 -13.31
CA ILE A 214 15.41 20.71 -14.61
C ILE A 214 16.70 21.23 -15.27
N THR A 215 17.46 20.33 -15.89
CA THR A 215 18.68 20.72 -16.62
C THR A 215 18.30 21.37 -17.96
N THR A 216 19.08 22.35 -18.43
CA THR A 216 18.79 23.07 -19.69
C THR A 216 18.66 22.13 -20.89
N LEU A 217 19.47 21.06 -20.96
CA LEU A 217 19.38 20.04 -22.02
C LEU A 217 18.07 19.24 -21.96
N GLU A 218 17.66 18.83 -20.76
CA GLU A 218 16.43 18.09 -20.53
C GLU A 218 15.20 18.95 -20.86
N ARG A 219 15.24 20.22 -20.48
CA ARG A 219 14.21 21.20 -20.83
C ARG A 219 14.08 21.37 -22.34
N VAL A 220 15.18 21.57 -23.05
CA VAL A 220 15.17 21.73 -24.52
C VAL A 220 14.65 20.45 -25.19
N TYR A 221 15.03 19.28 -24.69
CA TYR A 221 14.52 18.00 -25.18
C TYR A 221 13.00 17.88 -25.02
N ILE A 222 12.45 18.24 -23.85
CA ILE A 222 11.00 18.20 -23.58
C ILE A 222 10.24 19.21 -24.44
N GLU A 223 10.71 20.46 -24.50
CA GLU A 223 10.05 21.52 -25.28
C GLU A 223 10.09 21.23 -26.79
N THR A 224 11.17 20.62 -27.28
CA THR A 224 11.33 20.25 -28.70
C THR A 224 10.50 19.01 -29.06
N SER A 225 10.36 18.04 -28.15
CA SER A 225 9.62 16.79 -28.37
C SER A 225 8.09 16.95 -28.27
N ILE A 226 7.59 17.84 -27.41
CA ILE A 226 6.14 18.10 -27.25
C ILE A 226 5.59 18.93 -28.43
N GLY A 227 6.45 19.59 -29.21
CA GLY A 227 6.06 20.39 -30.36
C GLY A 227 5.35 21.69 -29.96
N ARG A 228 5.57 22.75 -30.74
CA ARG A 228 5.07 24.12 -30.51
C ARG A 228 3.54 24.28 -30.60
N GLY A 229 2.76 23.20 -30.49
CA GLY A 229 1.31 23.14 -30.72
C GLY A 229 0.43 22.99 -29.47
N GLY A 230 1.00 22.78 -28.28
CA GLY A 230 0.22 22.50 -27.05
C GLY A 230 -0.28 23.72 -26.27
N MET A 231 0.33 24.90 -26.42
CA MET A 231 -0.05 26.09 -25.65
C MET A 231 -1.08 26.95 -26.38
N LYS A 232 -2.31 26.45 -26.53
CA LYS A 232 -3.46 27.37 -26.58
C LYS A 232 -3.74 27.82 -25.16
N LYS A 233 -3.49 29.10 -24.87
CA LYS A 233 -4.00 29.79 -23.68
C LYS A 233 -5.50 29.55 -23.61
N VAL A 234 -5.93 28.65 -22.73
CA VAL A 234 -7.33 28.61 -22.29
C VAL A 234 -7.48 29.79 -21.35
N ARG A 235 -8.22 30.78 -21.82
CA ARG A 235 -8.61 31.98 -21.07
C ARG A 235 -9.72 31.63 -20.08
#